data_AF-T0YBH0-F1
#
_entry.id   AF-T0YBH0-F1
#
_cell.length_a   1.000
_cell.length_b   1.000
_cell.length_c   1.000
_cell.angle_alpha   90.00
_cell.angle_beta   90.00
_cell.angle_gamma   90.00
#
_symmetry.space_group_name_H-M   'P 1'
#
loop_
_entity.id
_entity.type
_entity.pdbx_description
1 polymer ?
#
loop_
_entity_poly.entity_id
_entity_poly.type
_entity_poly.pdbx_seq_one_letter_code
_entity_poly.pdbx_strand_id
1 'polypeptide(L)'
;MTVTLAGRHDHYSDFGNANTYQLGMKIKPTETLLLRGTYANAFDAPTMPELYSARVSYQALIINPVTGAPESIGVIGGGNAGLRAITGNSSTFGLVYASEAVPG
;
A
#
# COMPACT_ATOMS: atom_id res chain seq x y z
N MET A 1 -11.00 14.01 24.12
CA MET A 1 -9.90 13.71 23.17
C MET A 1 -9.70 12.20 23.14
N THR A 2 -9.42 11.62 21.97
CA THR A 2 -9.17 10.18 21.83
C THR A 2 -7.93 9.98 20.98
N VAL A 3 -7.03 9.11 21.42
CA VAL A 3 -5.81 8.73 20.69
C VAL A 3 -5.80 7.21 20.58
N THR A 4 -5.41 6.70 19.42
CA THR A 4 -5.31 5.27 19.12
C THR A 4 -3.91 4.99 18.57
N LEU A 5 -3.24 4.01 19.16
CA LEU A 5 -1.97 3.48 18.70
C LEU A 5 -2.12 1.96 18.60
N ALA A 6 -1.76 1.40 17.45
CA ALA A 6 -1.73 -0.03 17.21
C ALA A 6 -0.49 -0.39 16.39
N GLY A 7 0.02 -1.61 16.62
CA GLY A 7 1.10 -2.20 15.86
C GLY A 7 0.81 -3.68 15.64
N ARG A 8 1.21 -4.20 14.49
CA ARG A 8 1.07 -5.61 14.11
C ARG A 8 2.36 -6.09 13.46
N HIS A 9 2.82 -7.24 13.92
CA HIS A 9 3.99 -7.93 13.39
C HIS A 9 3.53 -9.23 12.74
N ASP A 10 3.86 -9.42 11.47
CA ASP A 10 3.52 -10.61 10.70
C ASP A 10 4.80 -11.31 10.22
N HIS A 11 4.86 -12.61 10.42
CA HIS A 11 5.95 -13.47 9.96
C HIS A 11 5.42 -14.43 8.89
N TYR A 12 5.99 -14.36 7.69
CA TYR A 12 5.69 -15.25 6.58
C TYR A 12 6.93 -16.07 6.23
N SER A 13 6.73 -17.38 6.01
CA SER A 13 7.79 -18.31 5.61
C SER A 13 8.40 -17.98 4.24
N ASP A 14 7.63 -17.31 3.39
CA ASP A 14 7.95 -17.24 1.96
C ASP A 14 8.67 -15.93 1.57
N PHE A 15 8.27 -14.80 2.18
CA PHE A 15 8.83 -13.48 1.87
C PHE A 15 9.40 -12.73 3.10
N GLY A 16 9.34 -13.33 4.28
CA GLY A 16 9.90 -12.78 5.52
C GLY A 16 8.91 -12.01 6.38
N ASN A 17 9.37 -10.90 6.98
CA ASN A 17 8.64 -10.19 8.05
C ASN A 17 7.98 -8.91 7.52
N ALA A 18 6.75 -8.64 7.98
CA ALA A 18 6.04 -7.39 7.73
C ALA A 18 5.64 -6.71 9.05
N ASN A 19 5.91 -5.41 9.16
CA ASN A 19 5.56 -4.60 10.32
C ASN A 19 4.55 -3.52 9.90
N THR A 20 3.40 -3.49 10.56
CA THR A 20 2.38 -2.45 10.38
C THR A 20 2.12 -1.70 11.68
N TYR A 21 1.80 -0.43 11.55
CA TYR A 21 1.54 0.52 12.59
C TYR A 21 0.37 1.42 12.17
N GLN A 22 -0.44 1.80 13.14
CA GLN A 22 -1.57 2.68 12.96
C GLN A 22 -1.65 3.66 14.13
N LEU A 23 -1.72 4.93 13.79
CA LEU A 23 -1.87 6.08 14.66
C LEU A 23 -3.17 6.79 14.29
N GLY A 24 -3.95 7.16 15.30
CA GLY A 24 -5.16 7.94 15.12
C GLY A 24 -5.34 8.91 16.26
N MET A 25 -5.77 10.12 15.93
CA MET A 25 -6.06 11.16 16.90
C MET A 25 -7.38 11.83 16.54
N LYS A 26 -8.17 12.09 17.58
CA LYS A 26 -9.47 12.74 17.47
C LYS A 26 -9.62 13.76 18.60
N ILE A 27 -9.76 15.02 18.22
CA ILE A 27 -9.83 16.14 19.14
C ILE A 27 -11.13 16.89 18.88
N LYS A 28 -11.87 17.21 19.93
CA LYS A 28 -13.04 18.08 19.89
C LYS A 28 -12.73 19.34 20.70
N PRO A 29 -12.23 20.41 20.08
CA PRO A 29 -11.91 21.65 20.80
C PRO A 29 -13.17 22.36 21.31
N THR A 30 -14.26 22.27 20.55
CA THR A 30 -15.59 22.81 20.89
C THR A 30 -16.65 21.74 20.62
N GLU A 31 -17.88 21.93 21.10
CA GLU A 31 -19.00 21.03 20.78
C GLU A 31 -19.33 21.04 19.27
N THR A 32 -18.99 22.14 18.62
CA THR A 32 -19.26 22.36 17.19
C THR A 32 -18.15 21.90 16.26
N LEU A 33 -16.96 21.56 16.76
CA LEU A 33 -15.79 21.28 15.94
C LEU A 33 -15.12 19.97 16.32
N LEU A 34 -14.87 19.13 15.32
CA LEU A 34 -14.17 17.86 15.45
C LEU A 34 -13.01 17.81 14.46
N LEU A 35 -11.80 17.64 14.99
CA LEU A 35 -10.58 17.40 14.24
C LEU A 35 -10.20 15.92 14.32
N ARG A 36 -9.85 15.32 13.19
CA ARG A 36 -9.35 13.93 13.12
C ARG A 36 -8.09 13.87 12.26
N GLY A 37 -7.11 13.10 12.73
CA GLY A 37 -5.91 12.77 11.98
C GLY A 37 -5.61 11.28 12.13
N THR A 38 -5.21 10.61 11.06
CA THR A 38 -4.79 9.21 11.09
C THR A 38 -3.57 9.01 10.22
N TYR A 39 -2.63 8.19 10.68
CA TYR A 39 -1.45 7.76 9.94
C TYR A 39 -1.30 6.26 10.11
N ALA A 40 -1.25 5.51 9.01
CA ALA A 40 -1.11 4.07 9.05
C ALA A 40 -0.23 3.58 7.90
N ASN A 41 0.39 2.42 8.04
CA ASN A 41 0.94 1.68 6.92
C ASN A 41 0.23 0.34 6.75
N ALA A 42 0.17 -0.10 5.51
CA ALA A 42 -0.34 -1.40 5.11
C ALA A 42 0.69 -2.08 4.20
N PHE A 43 0.64 -3.39 4.15
CA PHE A 43 1.41 -4.15 3.17
C PHE A 43 0.49 -5.08 2.38
N ASP A 44 0.95 -5.44 1.19
CA ASP A 44 0.39 -6.49 0.37
C ASP A 44 1.46 -7.56 0.11
N ALA A 45 1.10 -8.81 0.40
CA ALA A 45 2.02 -9.94 0.33
C ALA A 45 2.13 -10.44 -1.13
N PRO A 46 3.32 -10.85 -1.59
CA PRO A 46 3.45 -11.51 -2.88
C PRO A 46 2.62 -12.79 -2.90
N THR A 47 1.92 -13.03 -3.99
CA THR A 47 1.12 -14.24 -4.16
C THR A 47 2.02 -15.44 -4.50
N MET A 48 1.56 -16.65 -4.20
CA MET A 48 2.27 -17.90 -4.51
C MET A 48 2.77 -18.00 -5.96
N PRO A 49 1.98 -17.66 -7.01
CA PRO A 49 2.48 -17.67 -8.37
C PRO A 49 3.57 -16.62 -8.63
N GLU A 50 3.57 -15.46 -7.96
CA GLU A 50 4.63 -14.46 -8.12
C GLU A 50 5.96 -14.93 -7.53
N LEU A 51 5.94 -15.80 -6.52
CA LEU A 51 7.16 -16.36 -5.92
C LEU A 51 7.66 -17.61 -6.66
N TYR A 52 6.75 -18.48 -7.11
CA TYR A 52 7.09 -19.84 -7.53
C TYR A 52 6.63 -20.25 -8.93
N SER A 53 6.05 -19.35 -9.75
CA SER A 53 5.70 -19.70 -11.14
C SER A 53 6.91 -20.21 -11.91
N ALA A 54 6.69 -21.23 -12.75
CA ALA A 54 7.70 -21.73 -13.65
C ALA A 54 8.23 -20.61 -14.55
N ARG A 55 9.55 -20.56 -14.72
CA ARG A 55 10.17 -19.60 -15.65
C ARG A 55 9.89 -20.04 -17.08
N VAL A 56 9.23 -19.17 -17.83
CA VAL A 56 8.97 -19.32 -19.26
C VAL A 56 9.84 -18.34 -20.03
N SER A 57 10.38 -18.81 -21.15
CA SER A 57 11.13 -17.99 -22.09
C SER A 57 10.33 -17.87 -23.37
N TYR A 58 10.08 -16.64 -23.82
CA TYR A 58 9.42 -16.36 -25.09
C TYR A 58 10.06 -15.15 -25.76
N GLN A 59 9.89 -15.03 -27.08
CA GLN A 59 10.34 -13.87 -27.81
C GLN A 59 9.26 -12.79 -27.75
N ALA A 60 9.63 -11.60 -27.27
CA ALA A 60 8.76 -10.44 -27.28
C ALA A 60 9.26 -9.45 -28.34
N LEU A 61 8.34 -8.94 -29.14
CA LEU A 61 8.62 -7.88 -30.08
C LEU A 61 8.41 -6.54 -29.36
N ILE A 62 9.49 -5.83 -29.12
CA ILE A 62 9.47 -4.51 -28.48
C ILE A 62 9.80 -3.43 -29.50
N ILE A 63 9.29 -2.23 -29.29
CA ILE A 63 9.69 -1.06 -30.09
C ILE A 63 10.88 -0.43 -29.38
N ASN A 64 12.01 -0.35 -30.07
CA ASN A 64 13.20 0.29 -29.53
C ASN A 64 12.90 1.80 -29.32
N PRO A 65 13.05 2.34 -28.10
CA PRO A 65 12.68 3.72 -27.78
C PRO A 65 13.56 4.77 -28.47
N VAL A 66 14.75 4.38 -28.97
CA VAL A 66 15.70 5.28 -29.65
C VAL A 66 15.54 5.22 -31.16
N THR A 67 15.32 4.04 -31.75
CA THR A 67 15.28 3.86 -33.21
C THR A 67 13.86 3.72 -33.78
N GLY A 68 12.86 3.46 -32.95
CA GLY A 68 11.47 3.23 -33.37
C GLY A 68 11.25 1.93 -34.17
N ALA A 69 12.29 1.11 -34.34
CA ALA A 69 12.22 -0.14 -35.06
C ALA A 69 11.74 -1.28 -34.13
N PRO A 70 11.00 -2.27 -34.66
CA PRO A 70 10.66 -3.47 -33.92
C PRO A 70 11.90 -4.35 -33.74
N GLU A 71 12.23 -4.69 -32.49
CA GLU A 71 13.30 -5.62 -32.13
C GLU A 71 12.73 -6.83 -31.37
N SER A 72 13.19 -8.02 -31.72
CA SER A 72 12.84 -9.26 -31.02
C SER A 72 13.86 -9.52 -29.91
N ILE A 73 13.39 -9.55 -28.67
CA ILE A 73 14.22 -9.87 -27.51
C ILE A 73 13.72 -11.14 -26.81
N GLY A 74 14.63 -11.92 -26.25
CA GLY A 74 14.28 -13.04 -25.37
C GLY A 74 13.85 -12.50 -24.01
N VAL A 75 12.61 -12.74 -23.62
CA VAL A 75 12.09 -12.39 -22.30
C VAL A 75 11.94 -13.67 -21.48
N ILE A 76 12.47 -13.63 -20.26
CA ILE A 76 12.30 -14.69 -19.26
C ILE A 76 11.36 -14.13 -18.20
N GLY A 77 10.15 -14.68 -18.12
CA GLY A 77 9.15 -14.35 -17.10
C GLY A 77 8.90 -15.55 -16.19
N GLY A 78 8.62 -15.33 -14.91
CA GLY A 78 8.31 -16.39 -13.96
C GLY A 78 8.34 -15.91 -12.51
N GLY A 79 8.24 -16.86 -11.58
CA GLY A 79 8.27 -16.58 -10.16
C GLY A 79 9.64 -16.09 -9.68
N ASN A 80 9.62 -15.19 -8.70
CA ASN A 80 10.79 -14.64 -8.03
C ASN A 80 10.65 -14.79 -6.52
N ALA A 81 11.30 -15.80 -5.96
CA ALA A 81 11.35 -16.03 -4.51
C ALA A 81 12.04 -14.91 -3.70
N GLY A 82 12.70 -13.96 -4.37
CA GLY A 82 13.28 -12.77 -3.74
C GLY A 82 12.33 -11.57 -3.66
N LEU A 83 11.04 -11.73 -4.00
CA LEU A 83 10.07 -10.65 -3.87
C LEU A 83 9.84 -10.28 -2.40
N ARG A 84 9.69 -8.98 -2.19
CA ARG A 84 9.33 -8.40 -0.89
C ARG A 84 7.88 -7.94 -0.97
N ALA A 85 7.22 -7.91 0.19
CA ALA A 85 5.89 -7.32 0.29
C ALA A 85 5.88 -5.87 -0.18
N ILE A 86 4.84 -5.51 -0.93
CA ILE A 86 4.56 -4.13 -1.31
C ILE A 86 4.08 -3.41 -0.05
N THR A 87 4.60 -2.23 0.25
CA THR A 87 4.20 -1.46 1.43
C THR A 87 3.69 -0.10 1.00
N GLY A 88 2.59 0.36 1.62
CA GLY A 88 1.98 1.66 1.38
C GLY A 88 1.69 2.39 2.68
N ASN A 89 1.79 3.73 2.65
CA ASN A 89 1.46 4.59 3.78
C ASN A 89 0.18 5.38 3.46
N SER A 90 -0.75 5.42 4.43
CA SER A 90 -1.98 6.20 4.35
C SER A 90 -2.00 7.26 5.44
N SER A 91 -2.22 8.50 5.04
CA SER A 91 -2.36 9.65 5.95
C SER A 91 -3.67 10.34 5.65
N THR A 92 -4.52 10.53 6.65
CA THR A 92 -5.79 11.26 6.51
C THR A 92 -5.87 12.36 7.55
N PHE A 93 -6.33 13.53 7.13
CA PHE A 93 -6.68 14.64 8.01
C PHE A 93 -8.10 15.10 7.69
N GLY A 94 -8.89 15.43 8.72
CA GLY A 94 -10.27 15.84 8.54
C GLY A 94 -10.76 16.78 9.64
N LEU A 95 -11.68 17.65 9.24
CA LEU A 95 -12.35 18.63 10.10
C LEU A 95 -13.86 18.50 9.85
N VAL A 96 -14.63 18.41 10.93
CA VAL A 96 -16.09 18.37 10.88
C VAL A 96 -16.62 19.51 11.74
N TYR A 97 -17.52 20.31 11.17
CA TYR A 97 -18.20 21.40 11.87
C TYR A 97 -19.70 21.11 11.91
N ALA A 98 -20.31 21.20 13.09
CA ALA A 98 -21.75 21.03 13.31
C ALA A 98 -22.23 22.08 14.31
N SER A 99 -23.28 22.85 14.00
CA SER A 99 -23.82 23.86 14.91
C SER A 99 -25.33 23.67 15.04
N GLU A 100 -25.83 23.71 16.28
CA GLU A 100 -27.27 23.65 16.59
C GLU A 100 -28.00 24.99 16.35
N ALA A 101 -27.30 26.02 15.84
CA ALA A 101 -27.89 27.34 15.60
C ALA A 101 -28.77 27.45 14.34
N VAL A 102 -29.00 26.35 13.61
CA VAL A 102 -29.92 26.33 12.46
C VAL A 102 -30.92 25.17 12.63
N PRO A 103 -32.16 25.44 13.08
CA PRO A 103 -33.29 24.58 12.75
C PRO A 103 -33.44 24.57 11.23
N GLY A 104 -33.75 23.40 10.65
CA GLY A 104 -33.99 23.26 9.22
C GLY A 104 -35.02 24.22 8.65
#